data_AF-A0A5E4DJJ7-F1
#
_entry.id   AF-A0A5E4DJJ7-F1
#
_cell.length_a   1.000
_cell.length_b   1.000
_cell.length_c   1.000
_cell.angle_alpha   90.00
_cell.angle_beta   90.00
_cell.angle_gamma   90.00
#
_symmetry.space_group_name_H-M   'P 1'
#
loop_
_entity.id
_entity.type
_entity.pdbx_description
1 polymer ?
#
loop_
_entity_poly.entity_id
_entity_poly.type
_entity_poly.pdbx_seq_one_letter_code
_entity_poly.pdbx_strand_id
1 'polypeptide(L)'
;MAAELEALYGDIDAMEFYPALLVEKPRPDAIFGETMVEIGAPFSLKGLLGNPICSPHYWKPSTFGGEVGFKIINTASIQSLICRNVKGCPLVSFSVQDPLLTKTVTINASASHSRLEDINPTVLLKGRATEL
;
A
#
# COMPACT_ATOMS: atom_id res chain seq x y z
N MET A 1 0.37 21.68 -22.96
CA MET A 1 -0.71 21.23 -22.05
C MET A 1 -1.54 22.39 -21.51
N ALA A 2 -1.09 23.20 -20.55
CA ALA A 2 -1.96 24.22 -19.93
C ALA A 2 -2.62 25.20 -20.95
N ALA A 3 -1.82 25.84 -21.82
CA ALA A 3 -2.35 26.75 -22.84
C ALA A 3 -3.26 26.07 -23.89
N GLU A 4 -3.02 24.79 -24.18
CA GLU A 4 -3.87 24.01 -25.10
C GLU A 4 -5.22 23.68 -24.45
N LEU A 5 -5.21 23.35 -23.15
CA LEU A 5 -6.43 23.13 -22.38
C LEU A 5 -7.24 24.42 -22.22
N GLU A 6 -6.58 25.55 -21.98
CA GLU A 6 -7.22 26.87 -21.97
C GLU A 6 -7.88 27.19 -23.32
N ALA A 7 -7.20 26.92 -24.44
CA ALA A 7 -7.79 27.12 -25.77
C ALA A 7 -9.00 26.20 -26.05
N LEU A 8 -9.04 25.01 -25.45
CA LEU A 8 -10.15 24.05 -25.61
C LEU A 8 -11.34 24.34 -24.69
N TYR A 9 -11.09 24.64 -23.42
CA TYR A 9 -12.14 24.82 -22.40
C TYR A 9 -12.55 26.29 -22.22
N GLY A 10 -11.71 27.26 -22.58
CA GLY A 10 -11.96 28.69 -22.47
C GLY A 10 -11.96 29.25 -21.04
N ASP A 11 -12.28 28.42 -20.05
CA ASP A 11 -12.32 28.74 -18.63
C ASP A 11 -11.86 27.53 -17.80
N ILE A 12 -11.18 27.78 -16.69
CA ILE A 12 -10.73 26.73 -15.76
C ILE A 12 -11.92 26.09 -15.04
N ASP A 13 -13.00 26.84 -14.78
CA ASP A 13 -14.20 26.32 -14.13
C ASP A 13 -15.02 25.40 -15.06
N ALA A 14 -14.68 25.38 -16.36
CA ALA A 14 -15.25 24.45 -17.33
C ALA A 14 -14.46 23.13 -17.44
N MET A 15 -13.33 22.98 -16.73
CA MET A 15 -12.49 21.80 -16.82
C MET A 15 -13.23 20.54 -16.35
N GLU A 16 -13.26 19.52 -17.19
CA GLU A 16 -13.91 18.25 -16.86
C GLU A 16 -13.15 17.47 -15.78
N PHE A 17 -13.91 16.79 -14.92
CA PHE A 17 -13.40 16.07 -13.75
C PHE A 17 -12.30 15.04 -14.09
N TYR A 18 -12.59 14.11 -15.01
CA TYR A 18 -11.68 13.00 -15.27
C TYR A 18 -10.37 13.45 -15.96
N PRO A 19 -10.41 14.32 -17.00
CA PRO A 19 -9.19 14.90 -17.55
C PRO A 19 -8.37 15.65 -16.48
N ALA A 20 -9.01 16.47 -15.63
CA ALA A 20 -8.33 17.22 -14.58
C ALA A 20 -7.52 16.31 -13.64
N LEU A 21 -8.13 15.20 -13.19
CA LEU A 21 -7.46 14.22 -12.33
C LEU A 21 -6.18 13.63 -12.92
N LEU A 22 -6.11 13.49 -14.26
CA LEU A 22 -4.99 12.84 -14.94
C LEU A 22 -3.89 13.83 -15.36
N VAL A 23 -4.23 15.10 -15.57
CA VAL A 23 -3.26 16.13 -15.97
C VAL A 23 -2.84 17.04 -14.81
N GLU A 24 -3.47 16.92 -13.64
CA GLU A 24 -3.05 17.60 -12.41
C GLU A 24 -1.59 17.24 -12.10
N LYS A 25 -0.83 18.25 -11.68
CA LYS A 25 0.58 18.07 -11.29
C LYS A 25 0.67 17.04 -10.15
N PRO A 26 1.45 15.96 -10.30
CA PRO A 26 1.69 15.02 -9.20
C PRO A 26 2.37 15.67 -8.00
N ARG A 27 2.12 15.13 -6.81
CA ARG A 27 2.93 15.46 -5.62
C ARG A 27 4.40 14.99 -5.84
N PRO A 28 5.40 15.58 -5.18
CA PRO A 28 6.80 15.17 -5.33
C PRO A 28 6.96 13.66 -5.12
N ASP A 29 7.61 12.98 -6.08
CA ASP A 29 7.86 11.53 -6.10
C ASP A 29 6.60 10.64 -5.94
N ALA A 30 5.42 11.17 -6.26
CA ALA A 30 4.15 10.46 -6.17
C ALA A 30 3.58 10.10 -7.54
N ILE A 31 2.69 9.10 -7.56
CA ILE A 31 2.00 8.65 -8.78
C ILE A 31 0.89 9.60 -9.26
N PHE A 32 0.26 10.36 -8.35
CA PHE A 32 -0.88 11.23 -8.65
C PHE A 32 -0.79 12.58 -7.94
N GLY A 33 -1.62 13.52 -8.39
CA GLY A 33 -1.84 14.83 -7.78
C GLY A 33 -2.70 14.79 -6.51
N GLU A 34 -2.97 15.96 -5.96
CA GLU A 34 -3.74 16.13 -4.73
C GLU A 34 -5.20 15.72 -4.88
N THR A 35 -5.86 16.14 -5.96
CA THR A 35 -7.30 15.92 -6.15
C THR A 35 -7.63 14.42 -6.18
N MET A 36 -6.76 13.61 -6.79
CA MET A 36 -6.92 12.14 -6.79
C MET A 36 -6.89 11.55 -5.37
N VAL A 37 -6.02 12.07 -4.50
CA VAL A 37 -5.87 11.58 -3.13
C VAL A 37 -7.05 12.02 -2.27
N GLU A 38 -7.36 13.32 -2.28
CA GLU A 38 -8.37 13.89 -1.39
C GLU A 38 -9.80 13.46 -1.74
N ILE A 39 -10.09 13.22 -3.02
CA ILE A 39 -11.37 12.67 -3.45
C ILE A 39 -11.38 11.14 -3.32
N GLY A 40 -10.31 10.47 -3.78
CA GLY A 40 -10.25 9.01 -3.82
C GLY A 40 -10.19 8.35 -2.45
N ALA A 41 -9.47 8.92 -1.49
CA ALA A 41 -9.27 8.31 -0.18
C ALA A 41 -10.57 8.14 0.62
N PRO A 42 -11.45 9.16 0.75
CA PRO A 42 -12.74 8.99 1.41
C PRO A 42 -13.61 7.88 0.79
N PHE A 43 -13.68 7.81 -0.55
CA PHE A 43 -14.46 6.75 -1.23
C PHE A 43 -13.87 5.37 -0.99
N SER A 44 -12.53 5.24 -1.08
CA SER A 44 -11.83 3.98 -0.81
C SER A 44 -12.05 3.50 0.62
N LEU A 45 -11.79 4.38 1.61
CA LEU A 45 -11.94 4.05 3.02
C LEU A 45 -13.39 3.75 3.40
N LYS A 46 -14.35 4.50 2.85
CA LYS A 46 -15.77 4.23 3.06
C LYS A 46 -16.18 2.89 2.47
N GLY A 47 -15.69 2.55 1.27
CA GLY A 47 -15.96 1.25 0.64
C GLY A 47 -15.38 0.07 1.44
N LEU A 48 -14.17 0.24 1.99
CA LEU A 48 -13.50 -0.78 2.81
C LEU A 48 -14.17 -0.95 4.18
N LEU A 49 -14.23 0.12 4.98
CA LEU A 49 -14.71 0.07 6.37
C LEU A 49 -16.24 0.04 6.46
N GLY A 50 -16.93 0.45 5.41
CA GLY A 50 -18.38 0.31 5.29
C GLY A 50 -18.85 -1.12 5.09
N ASN A 51 -17.94 -2.09 4.93
CA ASN A 51 -18.29 -3.49 4.81
C ASN A 51 -18.92 -4.02 6.11
N PRO A 52 -20.05 -4.77 6.05
CA PRO A 52 -20.70 -5.32 7.24
C PRO A 52 -19.78 -6.17 8.13
N ILE A 53 -18.74 -6.81 7.57
CA ILE A 53 -17.79 -7.59 8.38
C ILE A 53 -17.06 -6.73 9.41
N CYS A 54 -16.87 -5.42 9.15
CA CYS A 54 -16.26 -4.47 10.07
C CYS A 54 -17.22 -3.97 11.16
N SER A 55 -18.50 -4.35 11.12
CA SER A 55 -19.46 -3.97 12.16
C SER A 55 -19.18 -4.70 13.49
N PRO A 56 -19.50 -4.11 14.65
CA PRO A 56 -19.27 -4.74 15.95
C PRO A 56 -19.96 -6.10 16.10
N HIS A 57 -21.07 -6.32 15.40
CA HIS A 57 -21.82 -7.58 15.47
C HIS A 57 -21.17 -8.71 14.66
N TYR A 58 -20.43 -8.38 13.60
CA TYR A 58 -19.81 -9.34 12.69
C TYR A 58 -18.31 -9.51 12.94
N TRP A 59 -17.59 -8.50 13.44
CA TRP A 59 -16.16 -8.57 13.67
C TRP A 59 -15.81 -9.35 14.95
N LYS A 60 -16.06 -10.66 14.91
CA LYS A 60 -15.84 -11.59 16.03
C LYS A 60 -15.44 -12.97 15.51
N PRO A 61 -14.71 -13.78 16.29
CA PRO A 61 -14.23 -15.09 15.85
C PRO A 61 -15.34 -16.01 15.33
N SER A 62 -16.52 -15.99 15.95
CA SER A 62 -17.63 -16.87 15.55
C SER A 62 -18.17 -16.61 14.14
N THR A 63 -18.03 -15.39 13.59
CA THR A 63 -18.38 -15.11 12.18
C THR A 63 -17.45 -15.84 11.21
N PHE A 64 -16.21 -16.09 11.62
CA PHE A 64 -15.15 -16.64 10.79
C PHE A 64 -14.83 -18.10 11.12
N GLY A 65 -15.74 -18.82 11.81
CA GLY A 65 -15.53 -20.22 12.18
C GLY A 65 -14.57 -20.43 13.35
N GLY A 66 -14.41 -19.44 14.22
CA GLY A 66 -13.58 -19.49 15.43
C GLY A 66 -12.22 -18.81 15.25
N GLU A 67 -11.34 -19.03 16.24
CA GLU A 67 -10.05 -18.34 16.32
C GLU A 67 -9.12 -18.60 15.12
N VAL A 68 -9.20 -19.79 14.52
CA VAL A 68 -8.37 -20.13 13.37
C VAL A 68 -8.70 -19.25 12.17
N GLY A 69 -9.99 -19.11 11.83
CA GLY A 69 -10.41 -18.27 10.71
C GLY A 69 -10.19 -16.78 10.98
N PHE A 70 -10.43 -16.34 12.21
CA PHE A 70 -10.17 -14.95 12.58
C PHE A 70 -8.67 -14.60 12.53
N LYS A 71 -7.79 -15.54 12.89
CA LYS A 71 -6.35 -15.39 12.76
C LYS A 71 -5.91 -15.30 11.29
N ILE A 72 -6.52 -16.07 10.39
CA ILE A 72 -6.22 -15.98 8.94
C ILE A 72 -6.45 -14.56 8.44
N ILE A 73 -7.58 -13.94 8.79
CA ILE A 73 -7.91 -12.57 8.35
C ILE A 73 -6.92 -11.56 8.94
N ASN A 74 -6.67 -11.64 10.25
CA ASN A 74 -5.80 -10.68 10.95
C ASN A 74 -4.30 -10.85 10.65
N THR A 75 -3.90 -11.91 9.94
CA THR A 75 -2.50 -12.15 9.55
C THR A 75 -2.31 -12.25 8.03
N ALA A 76 -3.35 -11.95 7.24
CA ALA A 76 -3.30 -12.00 5.80
C ALA A 76 -2.32 -10.97 5.22
N SER A 77 -1.58 -11.38 4.20
CA SER A 77 -0.65 -10.53 3.43
C SER A 77 -0.57 -11.01 1.99
N ILE A 78 -0.15 -10.15 1.06
CA ILE A 78 0.02 -10.55 -0.34
C ILE A 78 1.02 -11.71 -0.50
N GLN A 79 2.11 -11.70 0.26
CA GLN A 79 3.10 -12.77 0.28
C GLN A 79 2.51 -14.10 0.76
N SER A 80 1.76 -14.09 1.87
CA SER A 80 1.17 -15.31 2.41
C SER A 80 0.05 -15.87 1.53
N LEU A 81 -0.73 -15.00 0.88
CA LEU A 81 -1.74 -15.40 -0.10
C LEU A 81 -1.10 -16.17 -1.25
N ILE A 82 -0.02 -15.63 -1.83
CA ILE A 82 0.66 -16.27 -2.96
C ILE A 82 1.38 -17.54 -2.52
N CYS A 83 2.17 -17.51 -1.46
CA CYS A 83 2.95 -18.68 -1.01
C CYS A 83 2.11 -19.89 -0.63
N ARG A 84 0.88 -19.68 -0.15
CA ARG A 84 -0.03 -20.77 0.19
C ARG A 84 -0.74 -21.36 -1.03
N ASN A 85 -0.81 -20.64 -2.16
CA ASN A 85 -1.62 -21.00 -3.31
C ASN A 85 -0.83 -21.18 -4.63
N VAL A 86 0.46 -20.80 -4.65
CA VAL A 86 1.33 -20.87 -5.83
C VAL A 86 2.58 -21.67 -5.49
N LYS A 87 2.90 -22.67 -6.34
CA LYS A 87 4.10 -23.51 -6.17
C LYS A 87 5.37 -22.66 -6.21
N GLY A 88 6.32 -22.97 -5.33
CA GLY A 88 7.61 -22.29 -5.26
C GLY A 88 7.64 -21.00 -4.43
N CYS A 89 6.49 -20.47 -3.99
CA CYS A 89 6.41 -19.29 -3.10
C CYS A 89 7.34 -18.15 -3.57
N PRO A 90 7.08 -17.56 -4.74
CA PRO A 90 7.91 -16.47 -5.25
C PRO A 90 7.85 -15.25 -4.33
N LEU A 91 8.89 -14.42 -4.38
CA LEU A 91 8.85 -13.09 -3.78
C LEU A 91 7.80 -12.23 -4.50
N VAL A 92 6.90 -11.62 -3.74
CA VAL A 92 5.87 -10.72 -4.28
C VAL A 92 5.84 -9.38 -3.55
N SER A 93 5.66 -8.30 -4.29
CA SER A 93 5.57 -6.94 -3.78
C SER A 93 4.72 -6.09 -4.72
N PHE A 94 4.10 -5.03 -4.19
CA PHE A 94 3.46 -3.99 -4.99
C PHE A 94 4.46 -2.92 -5.50
N SER A 95 5.71 -3.01 -5.07
CA SER A 95 6.83 -2.20 -5.56
C SER A 95 7.87 -3.07 -6.24
N VAL A 96 8.50 -2.52 -7.29
CA VAL A 96 9.71 -3.11 -7.86
C VAL A 96 10.83 -3.09 -6.83
N GLN A 97 11.57 -4.20 -6.75
CA GLN A 97 12.73 -4.31 -5.86
C GLN A 97 13.90 -3.56 -6.49
N ASP A 98 14.63 -2.78 -5.66
CA ASP A 98 15.89 -2.20 -6.08
C ASP A 98 16.90 -3.35 -6.32
N PRO A 99 17.48 -3.47 -7.54
CA PRO A 99 18.50 -4.46 -7.84
C PRO A 99 19.70 -4.42 -6.88
N LEU A 100 20.02 -3.26 -6.31
CA LEU A 100 21.14 -3.07 -5.39
C LEU A 100 20.84 -3.61 -3.99
N LEU A 101 19.60 -3.48 -3.49
CA LEU A 101 19.18 -4.07 -2.21
C LEU A 101 19.10 -5.60 -2.29
N THR A 102 18.70 -6.12 -3.45
CA THR A 102 18.54 -7.56 -3.70
C THR A 102 19.87 -8.31 -3.59
N LYS A 103 20.99 -7.70 -4.03
CA LYS A 103 22.33 -8.27 -3.84
C LYS A 103 22.70 -8.36 -2.36
N THR A 104 22.42 -7.33 -1.57
CA THR A 104 22.78 -7.29 -0.14
C THR A 104 21.97 -8.30 0.69
N VAL A 105 20.68 -8.46 0.40
CA VAL A 105 19.84 -9.48 1.08
C VAL A 105 20.28 -10.90 0.71
N THR A 106 20.65 -11.15 -0.54
CA THR A 106 21.13 -12.47 -0.98
C THR A 106 22.46 -12.83 -0.33
N ILE A 107 23.38 -11.86 -0.18
CA ILE A 107 24.66 -12.04 0.50
C ILE A 107 24.47 -12.32 2.00
N ASN A 108 23.52 -11.64 2.65
CA ASN A 108 23.25 -11.85 4.08
C ASN A 108 22.43 -13.12 4.38
N ALA A 109 21.54 -13.55 3.48
CA ALA A 109 20.77 -14.80 3.64
C ALA A 109 21.64 -16.06 3.57
N SER A 110 22.74 -16.02 2.80
CA SER A 110 23.75 -17.09 2.81
C SER A 110 24.59 -17.14 4.10
N ALA A 111 24.57 -16.09 4.93
CA ALA A 111 25.36 -15.99 6.15
C ALA A 111 24.54 -16.06 7.45
N SER A 112 23.20 -16.10 7.38
CA SER A 112 22.31 -15.90 8.53
C SER A 112 21.55 -17.15 9.00
N HIS A 113 22.14 -18.34 8.87
CA HIS A 113 21.60 -19.52 9.56
C HIS A 113 21.93 -19.55 11.08
N SER A 114 22.46 -18.48 11.68
CA SER A 114 22.94 -18.54 13.07
C SER A 114 22.79 -17.29 13.97
N ARG A 115 22.03 -16.23 13.62
CA ARG A 115 21.96 -15.03 14.50
C ARG A 115 20.59 -14.34 14.52
N LEU A 116 19.56 -15.03 14.99
CA LEU A 116 18.20 -14.47 15.10
C LEU A 116 17.79 -14.07 16.54
N GLU A 117 18.73 -13.84 17.47
CA GLU A 117 18.35 -13.47 18.85
C GLU A 117 18.65 -12.03 19.31
N ASP A 118 19.45 -11.21 18.61
CA ASP A 118 19.87 -9.92 19.19
C ASP A 118 19.74 -8.68 18.28
N ILE A 119 18.52 -8.32 17.84
CA ILE A 119 18.31 -6.98 17.26
C ILE A 119 17.07 -6.30 17.89
N ASN A 120 17.34 -5.28 18.72
CA ASN A 120 16.37 -4.44 19.41
C ASN A 120 15.63 -3.50 18.42
N PRO A 121 14.28 -3.49 18.37
CA PRO A 121 13.49 -2.78 17.36
C PRO A 121 13.52 -1.24 17.47
N THR A 122 14.12 -0.69 18.53
CA THR A 122 14.07 0.75 18.83
C THR A 122 14.98 1.60 17.92
N VAL A 123 15.95 1.00 17.24
CA VAL A 123 16.92 1.73 16.40
C VAL A 123 16.32 2.16 15.05
N LEU A 124 15.31 1.44 14.54
CA LEU A 124 14.80 1.63 13.18
C LEU A 124 13.82 2.82 13.04
N LEU A 125 13.35 3.38 14.16
CA LEU A 125 12.39 4.50 14.17
C LEU A 125 13.05 5.87 14.28
N LYS A 126 14.34 5.96 14.64
CA LYS A 126 15.00 7.25 14.90
C LYS A 126 15.50 7.97 13.64
N GLY A 127 15.62 7.27 12.50
CA GLY A 127 16.13 7.83 11.25
C GLY A 127 15.10 8.51 10.34
N ARG A 128 13.82 8.51 10.70
CA ARG A 128 12.73 9.06 9.86
C ARG A 128 12.00 10.27 10.45
N ALA A 129 12.40 10.72 11.64
CA ALA A 129 11.74 11.82 12.36
C ALA A 129 12.47 13.17 12.24
N THR A 130 13.52 13.28 11.42
CA THR A 130 14.31 14.52 11.26
C THR A 130 14.07 15.23 9.92
N GLU A 131 13.05 14.86 9.17
CA GLU A 131 12.59 15.62 8.00
C GLU A 131 11.07 15.86 8.12
N LEU A 132 10.72 16.75 9.05
CA LEU A 132 9.45 17.46 9.14
C LEU A 132 9.73 18.83 9.77
#